data_AF-A0ABD6ERZ2-F1
#
_entry.id   AF-A0ABD6ERZ2-F1
#
_cell.length_a   1.000
_cell.length_b   1.000
_cell.length_c   1.000
_cell.angle_alpha   90.00
_cell.angle_beta   90.00
_cell.angle_gamma   90.00
#
_symmetry.space_group_name_H-M   'P 1'
#
loop_
_entity.id
_entity.type
_entity.pdbx_description
1 polymer ?
#
loop_
_entity_poly.entity_id
_entity_poly.type
_entity_poly.pdbx_seq_one_letter_code
_entity_poly.pdbx_strand_id
1 'polypeptide(L)'
;MNNWSDREKFEKKPGGMCLLETDYQDENVDLTKSEIKPGSLTSLSAPIQDIIKMIFDVKSIKNTLAELELDMDKMPLGKLSKNQIMQAYSVLTELQNLIESGSATYANYLDASNRFYTYVPHVFGLTAPPL
;
A
#
# COMPACT_ATOMS: atom_id res chain seq x y z
N MET A 1 -17.58 -19.53 -7.42
CA MET A 1 -17.96 -18.15 -7.78
C MET A 1 -17.91 -17.37 -6.48
N ASN A 2 -17.29 -16.19 -6.44
CA ASN A 2 -17.22 -15.41 -5.19
C ASN A 2 -18.55 -14.68 -4.99
N ASN A 3 -19.26 -14.96 -3.90
CA ASN A 3 -20.49 -14.26 -3.54
C ASN A 3 -20.15 -13.07 -2.64
N TRP A 4 -20.79 -11.92 -2.89
CA TRP A 4 -20.54 -10.70 -2.11
C TRP A 4 -20.86 -10.88 -0.62
N SER A 5 -21.89 -11.67 -0.29
CA SER A 5 -22.28 -11.98 1.08
C SER A 5 -21.20 -12.75 1.86
N ASP A 6 -20.33 -13.48 1.17
CA ASP A 6 -19.26 -14.30 1.75
C ASP A 6 -17.86 -13.73 1.44
N ARG A 7 -17.74 -12.40 1.31
CA ARG A 7 -16.47 -11.74 0.91
C ARG A 7 -15.28 -12.05 1.81
N GLU A 8 -15.52 -12.44 3.06
CA GLU A 8 -14.46 -12.88 3.99
C GLU A 8 -13.77 -14.17 3.54
N LYS A 9 -14.43 -14.97 2.69
CA LYS A 9 -13.90 -16.20 2.09
C LYS A 9 -13.59 -16.01 0.60
N PHE A 10 -13.23 -14.79 0.22
CA PHE A 10 -12.90 -14.48 -1.17
C PHE A 10 -11.70 -15.29 -1.64
N GLU A 11 -11.84 -15.99 -2.76
CA GLU A 11 -10.74 -16.69 -3.40
C GLU A 11 -10.44 -16.06 -4.76
N LYS A 12 -9.21 -15.56 -4.95
CA LYS A 12 -8.77 -15.07 -6.26
C LYS A 12 -8.86 -16.18 -7.31
N LYS A 13 -9.48 -15.87 -8.45
CA LYS A 13 -9.59 -16.79 -9.60
C LYS A 13 -8.75 -16.31 -10.79
N PRO A 14 -8.22 -17.20 -11.64
CA PRO A 14 -7.49 -16.81 -12.84
C PRO A 14 -8.32 -15.89 -13.74
N GLY A 15 -7.70 -14.81 -14.23
CA GLY A 15 -8.35 -13.82 -15.10
C GLY A 15 -9.39 -12.91 -14.43
N GLY A 16 -9.69 -13.12 -13.13
CA GLY A 16 -10.61 -12.30 -12.36
C GLY A 16 -9.91 -11.19 -11.58
N MET A 17 -10.66 -10.13 -11.25
CA MET A 17 -10.23 -9.09 -10.31
C MET A 17 -10.09 -9.67 -8.89
N CYS A 18 -9.18 -9.10 -8.11
CA CYS A 18 -9.04 -9.39 -6.69
C CYS A 18 -9.75 -8.32 -5.86
N LEU A 19 -10.40 -8.73 -4.78
CA LEU A 19 -10.90 -7.79 -3.78
C LEU A 19 -9.72 -7.27 -2.97
N LEU A 20 -9.63 -5.95 -2.82
CA LEU A 20 -8.67 -5.30 -1.93
C LEU A 20 -9.40 -4.78 -0.70
N GLU A 21 -8.86 -5.07 0.46
CA GLU A 21 -9.39 -4.57 1.73
C GLU A 21 -8.81 -3.19 2.03
N THR A 22 -9.71 -2.22 2.11
CA THR A 22 -9.37 -0.81 2.29
C THR A 22 -10.29 -0.18 3.34
N ASP A 23 -9.72 0.63 4.22
CA ASP A 23 -10.41 1.28 5.33
C ASP A 23 -11.03 2.63 4.91
N TYR A 24 -11.82 2.62 3.83
CA TYR A 24 -12.53 3.80 3.31
C TYR A 24 -13.70 4.27 4.18
N GLN A 25 -13.97 3.63 5.32
CA GLN A 25 -15.05 4.06 6.23
C GLN A 25 -14.84 5.46 6.82
N ASP A 26 -13.63 6.01 6.70
CA ASP A 26 -13.23 7.35 7.14
C ASP A 26 -13.09 8.35 5.97
N GLU A 27 -14.14 8.53 5.17
CA GLU A 27 -14.18 9.56 4.09
C GLU A 27 -14.41 10.99 4.62
N ASN A 28 -14.73 11.15 5.91
CA ASN A 28 -15.02 12.46 6.52
C ASN A 28 -13.89 13.09 7.33
N VAL A 29 -12.76 12.39 7.50
CA VAL A 29 -11.59 12.97 8.16
C VAL A 29 -10.65 13.49 7.08
N ASP A 30 -10.96 14.68 6.58
CA ASP A 30 -10.00 15.45 5.82
C ASP A 30 -8.83 15.78 6.77
N LEU A 31 -7.76 14.99 6.70
CA LEU A 31 -6.52 15.18 7.48
C LEU A 31 -5.89 16.57 7.27
N THR A 32 -6.36 17.33 6.27
CA THR A 32 -5.95 18.70 6.00
C THR A 32 -6.86 19.76 6.62
N LYS A 33 -8.09 19.41 7.03
CA LYS A 33 -8.96 20.27 7.86
C LYS A 33 -8.59 20.13 9.32
N SER A 34 -7.51 20.80 9.69
CA SER A 34 -7.27 21.10 11.09
C SER A 34 -8.09 22.33 11.48
N GLU A 35 -8.99 22.21 12.46
CA GLU A 35 -9.69 23.36 13.07
C GLU A 35 -8.72 24.30 13.82
N ILE A 36 -7.47 23.86 13.99
CA ILE A 36 -6.40 24.54 14.71
C ILE A 36 -5.66 25.46 13.73
N LYS A 37 -5.68 26.77 13.99
CA LYS A 37 -4.92 27.75 13.20
C LYS A 37 -3.42 27.41 13.27
N PRO A 38 -2.68 27.38 12.14
CA PRO A 38 -1.22 27.23 12.16
C PRO A 38 -0.59 28.29 13.08
N GLY A 39 0.14 27.85 14.11
CA GLY A 39 0.75 28.73 15.11
C GLY A 39 -0.09 29.00 16.37
N SER A 40 -1.27 28.39 16.54
CA SER A 40 -2.00 28.50 17.80
C SER A 40 -1.30 27.68 18.91
N LEU A 41 -0.63 28.37 19.82
CA LEU A 41 -0.29 27.90 21.18
C LEU A 41 0.65 26.69 21.32
N THR A 42 1.48 26.34 20.33
CA THR A 42 2.49 25.29 20.56
C THR A 42 3.53 25.74 21.60
N SER A 43 3.70 24.96 22.66
CA SER A 43 4.70 25.18 23.71
C SER A 43 6.07 24.57 23.36
N LEU A 44 6.22 24.02 22.16
CA LEU A 44 7.45 23.37 21.70
C LEU A 44 8.45 24.41 21.19
N SER A 45 9.74 24.18 21.42
CA SER A 45 10.80 25.03 20.86
C SER A 45 10.88 24.87 19.35
N ALA A 46 11.37 25.91 18.65
CA ALA A 46 11.48 25.91 17.19
C ALA A 46 12.22 24.66 16.63
N PRO A 47 13.35 24.19 17.19
CA PRO A 47 14.02 22.99 16.70
C PRO A 47 13.14 21.73 16.74
N ILE A 48 12.31 21.59 17.78
CA ILE A 48 11.39 20.45 17.91
C ILE A 48 10.26 20.56 16.89
N GLN A 49 9.73 21.77 16.69
CA GLN A 49 8.70 22.01 15.67
C GLN A 49 9.20 21.67 14.27
N ASP A 50 10.44 22.03 13.95
CA ASP A 50 11.03 21.77 12.64
C ASP A 50 11.23 20.27 12.41
N ILE A 51 11.68 19.52 13.43
CA ILE A 51 11.76 18.06 13.38
C ILE A 51 10.38 17.44 13.14
N ILE A 52 9.35 17.88 13.89
CA ILE A 52 7.99 17.34 13.73
C ILE A 52 7.46 17.62 12.31
N LYS A 53 7.62 18.84 11.81
CA LYS A 53 7.20 19.20 10.44
C LYS A 53 7.94 18.37 9.39
N MET A 54 9.23 18.11 9.61
CA MET A 54 10.03 17.28 8.70
C MET A 54 9.56 15.82 8.70
N ILE A 55 9.28 15.23 9.87
CA ILE A 55 8.84 13.82 9.98
C ILE A 55 7.42 13.63 9.43
N PHE A 56 6.52 14.59 9.67
CA PHE A 56 5.10 14.50 9.30
C PHE A 56 4.75 15.27 8.01
N ASP A 57 5.72 15.53 7.13
CA ASP A 57 5.45 16.14 5.83
C ASP A 57 4.80 15.13 4.87
N VAL A 58 3.47 15.22 4.76
CA VAL A 58 2.66 14.40 3.86
C VAL A 58 3.12 14.51 2.40
N LYS A 59 3.62 15.68 1.97
CA LYS A 59 4.10 15.85 0.59
C LYS A 59 5.37 15.02 0.37
N SER A 60 6.31 15.08 1.30
CA SER A 60 7.52 14.27 1.25
C SER A 60 7.20 12.77 1.26
N ILE A 61 6.28 12.32 2.12
CA ILE A 61 5.82 10.93 2.15
C ILE A 61 5.21 10.52 0.80
N LYS A 62 4.31 11.34 0.23
CA LYS A 62 3.70 11.08 -1.09
C LYS A 62 4.73 10.98 -2.21
N ASN A 63 5.74 11.85 -2.21
CA ASN A 63 6.82 11.80 -3.19
C ASN A 63 7.60 10.49 -3.10
N THR A 64 7.98 10.06 -1.88
CA THR A 64 8.68 8.78 -1.68
C THR A 64 7.82 7.59 -2.13
N LEU A 65 6.52 7.58 -1.87
CA LEU A 65 5.64 6.51 -2.35
C LEU A 65 5.52 6.50 -3.88
N ALA A 66 5.52 7.66 -4.52
CA ALA A 66 5.52 7.76 -5.98
C ALA A 66 6.83 7.25 -6.59
N GLU A 67 7.98 7.48 -5.94
CA GLU A 67 9.28 6.90 -6.34
C GLU A 67 9.30 5.36 -6.24
N LEU A 68 8.49 4.78 -5.35
CA LEU A 68 8.27 3.34 -5.25
C LEU A 68 7.18 2.84 -6.21
N GLU A 69 6.75 3.67 -7.14
CA GLU A 69 5.76 3.35 -8.17
C GLU A 69 4.39 2.94 -7.60
N LEU A 70 4.05 3.37 -6.38
CA LEU A 70 2.78 3.02 -5.75
C LEU A 70 1.63 3.86 -6.30
N ASP A 71 0.49 3.20 -6.53
CA ASP A 71 -0.74 3.86 -7.00
C ASP A 71 -1.45 4.55 -5.83
N MET A 72 -1.15 5.83 -5.63
CA MET A 72 -1.76 6.63 -4.56
C MET A 72 -3.25 6.93 -4.77
N ASP A 73 -3.78 6.77 -5.99
CA ASP A 73 -5.21 6.95 -6.26
C ASP A 73 -6.00 5.70 -5.81
N LYS A 74 -5.43 4.51 -6.00
CA LYS A 74 -6.02 3.24 -5.53
C LYS A 74 -5.65 2.88 -4.09
N MET A 75 -4.51 3.37 -3.61
CA MET A 75 -3.97 3.16 -2.27
C MET A 75 -3.62 4.51 -1.61
N PRO A 76 -4.62 5.30 -1.21
CA PRO A 76 -4.38 6.52 -0.45
C PRO A 76 -3.68 6.20 0.88
N LEU A 77 -2.83 7.13 1.31
CA LEU A 77 -2.04 7.01 2.53
C LEU A 77 -2.88 6.60 3.74
N GLY A 78 -2.50 5.47 4.35
CA GLY A 78 -3.16 4.95 5.56
C GLY A 78 -4.50 4.25 5.33
N LYS A 79 -4.89 3.95 4.08
CA LYS A 79 -6.17 3.29 3.77
C LYS A 79 -6.07 1.83 3.38
N LEU A 80 -4.87 1.29 3.17
CA LEU A 80 -4.68 -0.15 2.97
C LEU A 80 -4.82 -0.88 4.30
N SER A 81 -5.65 -1.92 4.36
CA SER A 81 -5.87 -2.65 5.61
C SER A 81 -4.58 -3.35 6.07
N LYS A 82 -4.44 -3.52 7.39
CA LYS A 82 -3.33 -4.31 7.95
C LYS A 82 -3.30 -5.73 7.39
N ASN A 83 -4.47 -6.34 7.18
CA ASN A 83 -4.58 -7.68 6.62
C ASN A 83 -4.02 -7.72 5.18
N GLN A 84 -4.36 -6.74 4.36
CA GLN A 84 -3.85 -6.61 3.00
C GLN A 84 -2.32 -6.45 2.96
N ILE A 85 -1.77 -5.65 3.88
CA ILE A 85 -0.31 -5.49 4.06
C ILE A 85 0.33 -6.84 4.43
N MET A 86 -0.24 -7.57 5.39
CA MET A 86 0.27 -8.87 5.82
C MET A 86 0.24 -9.91 4.69
N GLN A 87 -0.79 -9.90 3.84
CA GLN A 87 -0.86 -10.77 2.66
C GLN A 87 0.25 -10.45 1.65
N ALA A 88 0.50 -9.17 1.38
CA ALA A 88 1.60 -8.75 0.51
C ALA A 88 2.97 -9.18 1.08
N TYR A 89 3.19 -9.00 2.39
CA TYR A 89 4.41 -9.47 3.05
C TYR A 89 4.59 -10.99 2.93
N SER A 90 3.53 -11.78 3.08
CA SER A 90 3.61 -13.23 2.91
C SER A 90 4.08 -13.63 1.52
N VAL A 91 3.67 -12.90 0.47
CA VAL A 91 4.12 -13.15 -0.91
C VAL A 91 5.60 -12.77 -1.07
N LEU A 92 6.05 -11.67 -0.45
CA LEU A 92 7.47 -11.30 -0.46
C LEU A 92 8.34 -12.32 0.28
N THR A 93 7.88 -12.86 1.40
CA THR A 93 8.57 -13.94 2.12
C THR A 93 8.65 -15.22 1.27
N GLU A 94 7.58 -15.55 0.54
CA GLU A 94 7.60 -16.66 -0.42
C GLU A 94 8.63 -16.42 -1.53
N LEU A 95 8.65 -15.23 -2.14
CA LEU A 95 9.64 -14.86 -3.15
C LEU A 95 11.07 -14.98 -2.62
N GLN A 96 11.33 -14.49 -1.41
CA GLN A 96 12.64 -14.63 -0.77
C GLN A 96 13.05 -16.11 -0.65
N ASN A 97 12.15 -16.97 -0.16
CA ASN A 97 12.43 -18.41 -0.03
C ASN A 97 12.67 -19.09 -1.39
N LEU A 98 11.92 -18.69 -2.43
CA LEU A 98 12.11 -19.20 -3.80
C LEU A 98 13.50 -18.86 -4.32
N ILE A 99 13.96 -17.62 -4.11
CA ILE A 99 15.31 -17.16 -4.48
C ILE A 99 16.37 -17.96 -3.72
N GLU A 100 16.23 -18.10 -2.40
CA GLU A 100 17.18 -18.81 -1.54
C GLU A 100 17.28 -20.32 -1.88
N SER A 101 16.16 -20.95 -2.26
CA SER A 101 16.13 -22.37 -2.60
C SER A 101 16.90 -22.71 -3.89
N GLY A 102 17.10 -21.73 -4.79
CA GLY A 102 17.74 -21.91 -6.09
C GLY A 102 17.03 -22.87 -7.05
N SER A 103 15.85 -23.38 -6.70
CA SER A 103 15.11 -24.42 -7.45
C SER A 103 13.83 -23.91 -8.11
N ALA A 104 13.50 -22.62 -7.89
CA ALA A 104 12.29 -22.01 -8.41
C ALA A 104 12.36 -21.80 -9.93
N THR A 105 11.24 -22.08 -10.60
CA THR A 105 11.09 -21.86 -12.04
C THR A 105 10.65 -20.43 -12.32
N TYR A 106 10.82 -19.98 -13.57
CA TYR A 106 10.28 -18.69 -14.03
C TYR A 106 8.78 -18.53 -13.73
N ALA A 107 8.00 -19.61 -13.85
CA ALA A 107 6.57 -19.61 -13.54
C ALA A 107 6.27 -19.33 -12.06
N ASN A 108 7.15 -19.74 -11.14
CA ASN A 108 6.99 -19.45 -9.71
C ASN A 108 7.18 -17.96 -9.42
N TYR A 109 8.24 -17.35 -9.98
CA TYR A 109 8.47 -15.91 -9.86
C TYR A 109 7.33 -15.11 -10.48
N LEU A 110 6.89 -15.49 -11.68
CA LEU A 110 5.79 -14.83 -12.37
C LEU A 110 4.49 -14.89 -11.56
N ASP A 111 4.13 -16.04 -10.99
CA ASP A 111 2.92 -16.14 -10.16
C ASP A 111 3.01 -15.27 -8.90
N ALA A 112 4.13 -15.34 -8.17
CA ALA A 112 4.31 -14.58 -6.95
C ALA A 112 4.36 -13.07 -7.20
N SER A 113 5.08 -12.61 -8.23
CA SER A 113 5.09 -11.19 -8.62
C SER A 113 3.69 -10.71 -9.06
N ASN A 114 2.95 -11.51 -9.82
CA ASN A 114 1.55 -11.20 -10.17
C ASN A 114 0.67 -11.06 -8.92
N ARG A 115 0.81 -11.95 -7.92
CA ARG A 115 0.08 -11.84 -6.65
C ARG A 115 0.48 -10.59 -5.88
N PHE A 116 1.77 -10.26 -5.84
CA PHE A 116 2.26 -9.06 -5.17
C PHE A 116 1.67 -7.79 -5.77
N TYR A 117 1.77 -7.59 -7.09
CA TYR A 117 1.19 -6.43 -7.77
C TYR A 117 -0.34 -6.40 -7.76
N THR A 118 -0.98 -7.55 -7.53
CA THR A 118 -2.42 -7.60 -7.27
C THR A 118 -2.76 -7.04 -5.89
N TYR A 119 -1.98 -7.38 -4.86
CA TYR A 119 -2.22 -6.96 -3.47
C TYR A 119 -1.73 -5.56 -3.13
N VAL A 120 -0.68 -5.10 -3.81
CA VAL A 120 -0.10 -3.77 -3.65
C VAL A 120 -0.20 -3.04 -4.98
N PRO A 121 -1.15 -2.08 -5.11
CA PRO A 121 -1.34 -1.33 -6.35
C PRO A 121 -0.09 -0.51 -6.74
N HIS A 122 0.40 -0.73 -7.96
CA HIS A 122 1.52 0.02 -8.55
C HIS A 122 1.13 0.67 -9.88
N VAL A 123 1.85 1.72 -10.29
CA VAL A 123 1.70 2.44 -11.55
C VAL A 123 2.99 2.35 -12.36
N PHE A 124 2.96 1.51 -13.40
CA PHE A 124 4.05 1.38 -14.38
C PHE A 124 3.76 2.12 -15.71
N GLY A 125 2.61 2.79 -15.82
CA GLY A 125 2.20 3.42 -17.07
C GLY A 125 1.90 2.38 -18.16
N LEU A 126 2.59 2.47 -19.30
CA LEU A 126 2.40 1.56 -20.44
C LEU A 126 3.39 0.38 -20.44
N THR A 127 4.31 0.33 -19.47
CA THR A 127 5.25 -0.79 -19.35
C THR A 127 4.65 -1.91 -18.52
N ALA A 128 5.10 -3.14 -18.81
CA ALA A 128 4.75 -4.28 -17.97
C ALA A 128 5.44 -4.14 -16.60
N PRO A 129 4.80 -4.59 -15.51
CA PRO A 129 5.44 -4.72 -14.22
C PRO A 129 6.73 -5.56 -14.32
N PRO A 130 7.81 -5.16 -13.65
CA PRO A 130 9.05 -5.92 -13.65
C PRO A 130 8.90 -7.25 -12.89
N LEU A 131 9.81 -8.19 -13.14
CA LEU A 131 9.96 -9.44 -12.40
C LEU A 131 11.19 -9.42 -11.51
#